data_AF-A0A9C6U1G5-F1
#
_entry.id   AF-A0A9C6U1G5-F1
#
_cell.length_a   1.000
_cell.length_b   1.000
_cell.length_c   1.000
_cell.angle_alpha   90.00
_cell.angle_beta   90.00
_cell.angle_gamma   90.00
#
_symmetry.space_group_name_H-M   'P 1'
#
loop_
_entity.id
_entity.type
_entity.pdbx_description
1 polymer ?
#
loop_
_entity_poly.entity_id
_entity_poly.type
_entity_poly.pdbx_seq_one_letter_code
_entity_poly.pdbx_strand_id
1 'polypeptide(L)'
;MKVMALKEARASCIDLLLVIGFTSTLLNKSSIVEGKDEHTTLVSKFYEMKHCTDKKHHIRLSNVTFTAGRHGGNLASADVRYNKGLTSITRISALLNKCGTGPEHCEYFTTWRWDRDVCNMVLAKGMAWTPIVNAIKPSVHCPVQPGPYRIVNATVDWESFERLIPILKLEDQVFKIAFMLYNERKELSMCIQAIVGILRVRA
;
A
#
# COMPACT_ATOMS: atom_id res chain seq x y z
N MET A 1 -32.92 33.24 6.52
CA MET A 1 -33.32 34.12 5.39
C MET A 1 -32.09 34.63 4.64
N LYS A 2 -31.60 33.87 3.66
CA LYS A 2 -31.09 34.30 2.34
C LYS A 2 -30.38 33.12 1.69
N VAL A 3 -31.05 32.60 0.67
CA VAL A 3 -30.53 31.69 -0.35
C VAL A 3 -29.61 32.50 -1.27
N MET A 4 -28.50 31.92 -1.72
CA MET A 4 -28.07 32.03 -3.12
C MET A 4 -27.06 30.94 -3.45
N ALA A 5 -27.49 30.09 -4.37
CA ALA A 5 -26.72 29.11 -5.11
C ALA A 5 -26.18 29.74 -6.41
N LEU A 6 -25.56 28.89 -7.24
CA LEU A 6 -25.05 29.07 -8.61
C LEU A 6 -23.61 29.61 -8.68
N LYS A 7 -22.72 29.10 -9.55
CA LYS A 7 -22.87 28.20 -10.70
C LYS A 7 -21.51 27.61 -11.09
N GLU A 8 -21.53 26.42 -11.68
CA GLU A 8 -20.45 25.84 -12.47
C GLU A 8 -20.01 26.77 -13.62
N ALA A 9 -18.72 26.75 -13.95
CA ALA A 9 -18.23 27.18 -15.27
C ALA A 9 -17.16 26.19 -15.75
N ARG A 10 -17.55 25.37 -16.73
CA ARG A 10 -16.67 24.65 -17.65
C ARG A 10 -16.16 25.63 -18.71
N ALA A 11 -14.89 25.58 -19.07
CA ALA A 11 -14.35 26.09 -20.34
C ALA A 11 -13.16 25.18 -20.70
N SER A 12 -13.29 24.18 -21.58
CA SER A 12 -13.35 24.20 -23.05
C SER A 12 -12.18 24.92 -23.72
N CYS A 13 -11.34 24.11 -24.37
CA CYS A 13 -10.23 24.48 -25.24
C CYS A 13 -10.68 25.28 -26.47
N ILE A 14 -9.68 25.93 -27.08
CA ILE A 14 -9.62 26.53 -28.43
C ILE A 14 -9.93 28.04 -28.43
N ASP A 15 -9.18 28.76 -29.28
CA ASP A 15 -8.99 30.21 -29.41
C ASP A 15 -7.98 30.79 -28.39
N LEU A 16 -6.76 31.20 -28.73
CA LEU A 16 -6.41 32.11 -29.83
C LEU A 16 -4.87 32.03 -30.05
N LEU A 17 -4.44 31.54 -31.22
CA LEU A 17 -3.09 31.76 -31.74
C LEU A 17 -3.08 33.11 -32.50
N LEU A 18 -1.90 33.75 -32.53
CA LEU A 18 -1.50 34.91 -33.35
C LEU A 18 -1.71 36.31 -32.78
N VAL A 19 -0.77 36.75 -31.92
CA VAL A 19 -0.09 38.04 -32.12
C VAL A 19 1.39 37.84 -31.78
N ILE A 20 2.21 37.61 -32.81
CA ILE A 20 3.68 37.73 -32.72
C ILE A 20 3.99 39.18 -33.12
N GLY A 21 4.48 39.97 -32.17
CA GLY A 21 4.98 41.32 -32.40
C GLY A 21 6.26 41.52 -31.59
N PHE A 22 7.39 41.56 -32.29
CA PHE A 22 8.73 41.79 -31.75
C PHE A 22 8.84 43.17 -31.06
N THR A 23 9.18 43.19 -29.78
CA THR A 23 10.05 44.23 -29.21
C THR A 23 11.09 43.57 -28.32
N SER A 24 12.32 43.56 -28.82
CA SER A 24 13.52 43.15 -28.10
C SER A 24 13.87 44.13 -26.97
N THR A 25 14.62 43.60 -26.01
CA THR A 25 15.37 44.26 -24.93
C THR A 25 14.56 44.84 -23.76
N LEU A 26 14.52 44.10 -22.65
CA LEU A 26 15.28 44.41 -21.42
C LEU A 26 14.98 43.37 -20.32
N LEU A 27 16.05 42.66 -19.93
CA LEU A 27 16.32 42.13 -18.59
C LEU A 27 15.11 41.65 -17.75
N ASN A 28 14.79 40.36 -17.84
CA ASN A 28 14.49 39.65 -16.61
C ASN A 28 15.31 38.36 -16.58
N LYS A 29 16.35 38.40 -15.74
CA LYS A 29 17.13 37.24 -15.35
C LYS A 29 16.22 36.38 -14.48
N SER A 30 15.29 35.65 -15.10
CA SER A 30 14.68 34.52 -14.40
C SER A 30 15.80 33.50 -14.28
N SER A 31 16.44 33.48 -13.11
CA SER A 31 17.11 32.29 -12.63
C SER A 31 16.13 31.15 -12.78
N ILE A 32 16.30 30.37 -13.86
CA ILE A 32 15.86 28.99 -13.89
C ILE A 32 16.65 28.36 -12.75
N VAL A 33 16.04 28.36 -11.57
CA VAL A 33 16.41 27.40 -10.55
C VAL A 33 16.00 26.08 -11.18
N GLU A 34 16.94 25.44 -11.89
CA GLU A 34 16.94 23.99 -12.04
C GLU A 34 17.05 23.44 -10.62
N GLY A 35 15.92 23.45 -9.91
CA GLY A 35 15.70 22.57 -8.80
C GLY A 35 15.81 21.20 -9.43
N LYS A 36 16.99 20.59 -9.28
CA LYS A 36 17.18 19.17 -9.49
C LYS A 36 16.13 18.52 -8.61
N ASP A 37 15.00 18.16 -9.20
CA ASP A 37 13.86 17.59 -8.49
C ASP A 37 14.40 16.33 -7.82
N GLU A 38 14.65 16.41 -6.51
CA GLU A 38 15.20 15.30 -5.76
C GLU A 38 14.12 14.24 -5.77
N HIS A 39 14.25 13.27 -6.66
CA HIS A 39 13.27 12.20 -6.82
C HIS A 39 13.09 11.52 -5.46
N THR A 40 11.92 11.70 -4.84
CA THR A 40 11.57 11.07 -3.57
C THR A 40 10.67 9.86 -3.79
N THR A 41 10.63 8.96 -2.82
CA THR A 41 9.76 7.77 -2.86
C THR A 41 9.29 7.40 -1.46
N LEU A 42 8.10 6.81 -1.36
CA LEU A 42 7.59 6.24 -0.11
C LEU A 42 8.14 4.82 0.13
N VAL A 43 8.68 4.60 1.33
CA VAL A 43 9.20 3.30 1.76
C VAL A 43 8.57 2.82 3.07
N SER A 44 8.45 1.50 3.22
CA SER A 44 7.98 0.88 4.47
C SER A 44 9.14 0.62 5.43
N LYS A 45 8.91 0.92 6.71
CA LYS A 45 9.70 0.45 7.84
C LYS A 45 8.85 -0.49 8.67
N PHE A 46 9.09 -1.79 8.52
CA PHE A 46 8.43 -2.82 9.33
C PHE A 46 9.08 -2.87 10.71
N TYR A 47 8.28 -2.66 11.76
CA TYR A 47 8.71 -2.74 13.15
C TYR A 47 8.39 -4.10 13.77
N GLU A 48 7.21 -4.64 13.45
CA GLU A 48 6.74 -5.91 13.97
C GLU A 48 5.84 -6.60 12.93
N MET A 49 5.89 -7.92 12.88
CA MET A 49 4.89 -8.75 12.19
C MET A 49 4.72 -10.07 12.94
N LYS A 50 3.50 -10.34 13.41
CA LYS A 50 3.18 -11.49 14.25
C LYS A 50 1.78 -12.02 13.97
N HIS A 51 1.49 -13.23 14.45
CA HIS A 51 0.13 -13.77 14.41
C HIS A 51 -0.78 -13.07 15.41
N CYS A 52 -2.06 -12.98 15.09
CA CYS A 52 -3.08 -12.65 16.08
C CYS A 52 -3.15 -13.79 17.11
N THR A 53 -3.08 -13.47 18.40
CA THR A 53 -3.11 -14.46 19.49
C THR A 53 -4.53 -14.78 19.97
N ASP A 54 -5.48 -13.90 19.68
CA ASP A 54 -6.88 -13.96 20.09
C ASP A 54 -7.76 -14.78 19.13
N LYS A 55 -7.21 -15.23 17.99
CA LYS A 55 -7.97 -15.93 16.94
C LYS A 55 -7.30 -17.22 16.51
N LYS A 56 -8.09 -18.27 16.33
CA LYS A 56 -7.62 -19.52 15.72
C LYS A 56 -7.52 -19.35 14.21
N HIS A 57 -6.35 -19.66 13.65
CA HIS A 57 -6.11 -19.66 12.20
C HIS A 57 -5.10 -20.76 11.84
N HIS A 58 -5.03 -21.12 10.56
CA HIS A 58 -4.36 -22.35 10.11
C HIS A 58 -3.07 -22.11 9.34
N ILE A 59 -2.93 -20.98 8.67
CA ILE A 59 -1.70 -20.61 7.96
C ILE A 59 -0.72 -20.03 8.98
N ARG A 60 0.53 -20.51 8.91
CA ARG A 60 1.58 -20.13 9.84
C ARG A 60 2.68 -19.37 9.12
N LEU A 61 3.08 -18.27 9.73
CA LEU A 61 4.20 -17.41 9.36
C LEU A 61 5.31 -17.66 10.38
N SER A 62 6.53 -17.87 9.93
CA SER A 62 7.71 -18.10 10.77
C SER A 62 8.94 -17.47 10.13
N ASN A 63 10.04 -17.39 10.89
CA ASN A 63 11.32 -16.86 10.40
C ASN A 63 11.18 -15.47 9.76
N VAL A 64 10.35 -14.62 10.38
CA VAL A 64 10.12 -13.26 9.91
C VAL A 64 11.39 -12.45 10.15
N THR A 65 11.89 -11.82 9.10
CA THR A 65 13.09 -10.99 9.14
C THR A 65 12.86 -9.70 8.37
N PHE A 66 13.47 -8.62 8.85
CA PHE A 66 13.47 -7.32 8.21
C PHE A 66 14.89 -6.96 7.86
N THR A 67 15.15 -6.68 6.59
CA THR A 67 16.48 -6.30 6.09
C THR A 67 16.43 -4.89 5.54
N ALA A 68 17.52 -4.14 5.64
CA ALA A 68 17.57 -2.79 5.09
C ALA A 68 17.37 -2.83 3.57
N GLY A 69 16.46 -2.00 3.06
CA GLY A 69 16.28 -1.73 1.65
C GLY A 69 17.25 -0.66 1.15
N ARG A 70 17.46 -0.60 -0.17
CA ARG A 70 18.41 0.32 -0.79
C ARG A 70 18.15 1.80 -0.51
N HIS A 71 16.89 2.18 -0.30
CA HIS A 71 16.47 3.57 -0.13
C HIS A 71 16.02 3.87 1.32
N GLY A 72 16.53 3.16 2.34
CA GLY A 72 16.28 3.50 3.75
C GLY A 72 15.01 2.93 4.40
N GLY A 73 14.13 2.27 3.64
CA GLY A 73 13.10 1.37 4.18
C GLY A 73 13.64 -0.02 4.52
N ASN A 74 12.76 -0.95 4.90
CA ASN A 74 13.10 -2.35 5.12
C ASN A 74 12.27 -3.28 4.22
N LEU A 75 12.88 -4.39 3.80
CA LEU A 75 12.27 -5.49 3.08
C LEU A 75 11.92 -6.62 4.06
N ALA A 76 10.74 -7.22 3.89
CA ALA A 76 10.27 -8.31 4.74
C ALA A 76 10.50 -9.67 4.07
N SER A 77 11.06 -10.61 4.81
CA SER A 77 11.13 -12.02 4.41
C SER A 77 10.49 -12.90 5.48
N ALA A 78 9.82 -13.97 5.07
CA ALA A 78 9.17 -14.90 5.99
C ALA A 78 8.93 -16.27 5.34
N ASP A 79 8.91 -17.32 6.15
CA ASP A 79 8.41 -18.62 5.73
C ASP A 79 6.90 -18.71 6.01
N VAL A 80 6.14 -19.22 5.04
CA VAL A 80 4.69 -19.37 5.12
C VAL A 80 4.33 -20.83 4.94
N ARG A 81 3.63 -21.42 5.91
CA ARG A 81 3.17 -22.81 5.85
C ARG A 81 1.65 -22.87 5.76
N TYR A 82 1.17 -23.36 4.62
CA TYR A 82 -0.23 -23.70 4.41
C TYR A 82 -0.45 -25.13 4.87
N ASN A 83 -0.94 -25.30 6.10
CA ASN A 83 -1.24 -26.63 6.65
C ASN A 83 -2.39 -27.33 5.91
N LYS A 84 -3.30 -26.55 5.33
CA LYS A 84 -4.39 -26.98 4.45
C LYS A 84 -4.38 -26.09 3.23
N GLY A 85 -4.71 -26.66 2.07
CA GLY A 85 -4.92 -25.87 0.86
C GLY A 85 -6.14 -24.96 1.02
N LEU A 86 -6.17 -23.90 0.21
CA LEU A 86 -7.34 -23.01 0.10
C LEU A 86 -7.95 -23.23 -1.27
N THR A 87 -9.19 -23.74 -1.30
CA THR A 87 -9.90 -23.92 -2.58
C THR A 87 -10.24 -22.56 -3.17
N SER A 88 -10.70 -21.65 -2.31
CA SER A 88 -10.95 -20.26 -2.67
C SER A 88 -10.72 -19.36 -1.46
N ILE A 89 -10.37 -18.11 -1.74
CA ILE A 89 -10.34 -17.05 -0.74
C ILE A 89 -11.65 -16.28 -0.88
N THR A 90 -12.50 -16.32 0.15
CA THR A 90 -13.83 -15.67 0.10
C THR A 90 -13.81 -14.26 0.63
N ARG A 91 -12.85 -13.94 1.49
CA ARG A 91 -12.73 -12.61 2.07
C ARG A 91 -11.30 -12.30 2.47
N ILE A 92 -10.90 -11.08 2.19
CA ILE A 92 -9.77 -10.44 2.84
C ILE A 92 -10.30 -9.21 3.58
N SER A 93 -9.77 -8.96 4.77
CA SER A 93 -10.00 -7.71 5.47
C SER A 93 -8.73 -7.21 6.12
N ALA A 94 -8.55 -5.89 6.09
CA ALA A 94 -7.46 -5.20 6.76
C ALA A 94 -8.05 -4.16 7.71
N LEU A 95 -7.83 -4.34 9.01
CA LEU A 95 -8.12 -3.33 10.02
C LEU A 95 -6.89 -2.46 10.20
N LEU A 96 -7.01 -1.17 9.90
CA LEU A 96 -5.95 -0.19 10.01
C LEU A 96 -6.22 0.69 11.23
N ASN A 97 -5.27 0.70 12.15
CA ASN A 97 -5.24 1.66 13.25
C ASN A 97 -4.08 2.60 13.01
N LYS A 98 -4.35 3.90 13.08
CA LYS A 98 -3.34 4.94 12.94
C LYS A 98 -2.69 5.16 14.31
N CYS A 99 -1.38 5.10 14.35
CA CYS A 99 -0.61 5.31 15.57
C CYS A 99 -0.10 6.75 15.62
N GLY A 100 -0.08 7.33 16.82
CA GLY A 100 0.44 8.68 17.06
C GLY A 100 1.97 8.71 17.07
N THR A 101 2.56 9.31 18.10
CA THR A 101 4.02 9.41 18.29
C THR A 101 4.71 8.07 18.56
N GLY A 102 3.99 6.94 18.56
CA GLY A 102 4.54 5.60 18.74
C GLY A 102 3.47 4.50 18.62
N PRO A 103 3.88 3.22 18.55
CA PRO A 103 3.00 2.07 18.36
C PRO A 103 2.08 1.73 19.56
N GLU A 104 2.32 2.36 20.71
CA GLU A 104 1.58 2.14 21.96
C GLU A 104 0.17 2.75 21.91
N HIS A 105 0.02 3.85 21.16
CA HIS A 105 -1.22 4.63 21.06
C HIS A 105 -1.69 4.63 19.62
N CYS A 106 -2.50 3.63 19.26
CA CYS A 106 -3.13 3.54 17.95
C CYS A 106 -4.65 3.62 18.07
N GLU A 107 -5.25 4.48 17.25
CA GLU A 107 -6.69 4.66 17.17
C GLU A 107 -7.24 4.01 15.92
N TYR A 108 -8.49 3.55 16.00
CA TYR A 108 -9.19 3.03 14.83
C TYR A 108 -9.19 4.08 13.73
N PHE A 109 -8.75 3.68 12.54
CA PHE A 109 -8.78 4.55 11.37
C PHE A 109 -9.80 4.04 10.35
N THR A 110 -9.64 2.80 9.88
CA THR A 110 -10.60 2.21 8.94
C THR A 110 -10.49 0.70 8.89
N THR A 111 -11.51 0.05 8.34
CA THR A 111 -11.47 -1.36 7.97
C THR A 111 -11.77 -1.51 6.50
N TRP A 112 -10.86 -2.12 5.76
CA TRP A 112 -11.12 -2.52 4.39
C TRP A 112 -11.51 -3.97 4.31
N ARG A 113 -12.38 -4.26 3.35
CA ARG A 113 -12.94 -5.58 3.17
C ARG A 113 -13.22 -5.80 1.69
N TRP A 114 -12.76 -6.95 1.22
CA TRP A 114 -13.01 -7.45 -0.12
C TRP A 114 -13.60 -8.84 0.00
N ASP A 115 -14.72 -9.08 -0.68
CA ASP A 115 -15.48 -10.33 -0.60
C ASP A 115 -15.90 -10.88 -1.98
N ARG A 116 -15.47 -10.24 -3.07
CA ARG A 116 -15.71 -10.68 -4.45
C ARG A 116 -14.40 -10.91 -5.17
N ASP A 117 -14.32 -12.01 -5.90
CA ASP A 117 -13.18 -12.41 -6.75
C ASP A 117 -11.81 -12.20 -6.09
N VAL A 118 -11.73 -12.47 -4.78
CA VAL A 118 -10.58 -12.09 -3.95
C VAL A 118 -9.29 -12.74 -4.44
N CYS A 119 -9.36 -13.99 -4.90
CA CYS A 119 -8.23 -14.67 -5.53
C CYS A 119 -7.69 -13.89 -6.74
N ASN A 120 -8.56 -13.48 -7.67
CA ASN A 120 -8.16 -12.74 -8.86
C ASN A 120 -7.64 -11.36 -8.49
N MET A 121 -8.27 -10.68 -7.52
CA MET A 121 -7.83 -9.39 -7.02
C MET A 121 -6.42 -9.47 -6.41
N VAL A 122 -6.15 -10.47 -5.55
CA VAL A 122 -4.83 -10.65 -4.93
C VAL A 122 -3.76 -10.89 -5.99
N LEU A 123 -4.06 -11.71 -7.01
CA LEU A 123 -3.12 -12.08 -8.07
C LEU A 123 -3.06 -11.05 -9.21
N ALA A 124 -3.87 -10.00 -9.17
CA ALA A 124 -3.88 -8.96 -10.18
C ALA A 124 -2.54 -8.22 -10.24
N LYS A 125 -2.08 -7.95 -11.46
CA LYS A 125 -0.85 -7.19 -11.72
C LYS A 125 -1.12 -5.69 -11.58
N GLY A 126 -0.08 -4.94 -11.24
CA GLY A 126 -0.14 -3.48 -11.11
C GLY A 126 -0.85 -2.98 -9.86
N MET A 127 -1.14 -3.87 -8.91
CA MET A 127 -1.69 -3.51 -7.61
C MET A 127 -0.57 -3.13 -6.64
N ALA A 128 -0.88 -2.32 -5.63
CA ALA A 128 0.09 -1.89 -4.61
C ALA A 128 0.77 -3.08 -3.88
N TRP A 129 0.08 -4.20 -3.74
CA TRP A 129 0.58 -5.43 -3.11
C TRP A 129 1.23 -6.41 -4.11
N THR A 130 1.24 -6.13 -5.41
CA THR A 130 1.88 -6.99 -6.42
C THR A 130 3.34 -7.33 -6.08
N PRO A 131 4.18 -6.42 -5.53
CA PRO A 131 5.55 -6.78 -5.13
C PRO A 131 5.60 -7.86 -4.05
N ILE A 132 4.65 -7.88 -3.10
CA ILE A 132 4.54 -8.95 -2.10
C ILE A 132 4.23 -10.28 -2.78
N VAL A 133 3.22 -10.30 -3.66
CA VAL A 133 2.77 -11.54 -4.32
C VAL A 133 3.89 -12.14 -5.19
N ASN A 134 4.64 -11.30 -5.91
CA ASN A 134 5.77 -11.74 -6.73
C ASN A 134 6.94 -12.29 -5.91
N ALA A 135 7.08 -11.84 -4.65
CA ALA A 135 8.10 -12.30 -3.71
C ALA A 135 7.79 -13.69 -3.13
N ILE A 136 6.58 -14.24 -3.33
CA ILE A 136 6.20 -15.57 -2.83
C ILE A 136 6.75 -16.66 -3.76
N LYS A 137 7.40 -17.67 -3.17
CA LYS A 137 7.94 -18.86 -3.85
C LYS A 137 7.49 -20.14 -3.14
N PRO A 138 6.94 -21.16 -3.83
CA PRO A 138 6.53 -21.12 -5.24
C PRO A 138 5.42 -20.07 -5.47
N SER A 139 5.21 -19.68 -6.73
CA SER A 139 4.17 -18.70 -7.07
C SER A 139 2.79 -19.18 -6.59
N VAL A 140 2.04 -18.27 -5.98
CA VAL A 140 0.69 -18.57 -5.48
C VAL A 140 -0.29 -18.50 -6.64
N HIS A 141 -1.13 -19.51 -6.74
CA HIS A 141 -2.29 -19.56 -7.62
C HIS A 141 -3.49 -20.02 -6.80
N CYS A 142 -4.71 -19.70 -7.24
CA CYS A 142 -5.91 -20.31 -6.67
C CYS A 142 -6.35 -21.49 -7.54
N PRO A 143 -6.65 -22.66 -6.97
CA PRO A 143 -6.60 -23.00 -5.54
C PRO A 143 -5.16 -23.07 -4.99
N VAL A 144 -4.97 -22.57 -3.77
CA VAL A 144 -3.66 -22.55 -3.10
C VAL A 144 -3.35 -23.93 -2.55
N GLN A 145 -2.26 -24.53 -3.00
CA GLN A 145 -1.85 -25.86 -2.56
C GLN A 145 -1.28 -25.83 -1.13
N PRO A 146 -1.53 -26.86 -0.31
CA PRO A 146 -0.86 -27.00 0.98
C PRO A 146 0.65 -27.15 0.78
N GLY A 147 1.41 -26.69 1.77
CA GLY A 147 2.87 -26.84 1.75
C GLY A 147 3.64 -25.60 2.21
N PRO A 148 4.98 -25.66 2.09
CA PRO A 148 5.86 -24.55 2.41
C PRO A 148 5.92 -23.55 1.26
N TYR A 149 5.87 -22.28 1.62
CA TYR A 149 6.11 -21.13 0.76
C TYR A 149 7.09 -20.21 1.46
N ARG A 150 7.76 -19.36 0.70
CA ARG A 150 8.69 -18.37 1.22
C ARG A 150 8.43 -17.02 0.57
N ILE A 151 8.35 -16.00 1.39
CA ILE A 151 8.34 -14.60 0.99
C ILE A 151 9.79 -14.12 1.11
N VAL A 152 10.36 -13.59 0.02
CA VAL A 152 11.74 -13.09 0.01
C VAL A 152 11.77 -11.63 -0.42
N ASN A 153 12.30 -10.78 0.45
CA ASN A 153 12.56 -9.36 0.17
C ASN A 153 11.30 -8.61 -0.31
N ALA A 154 10.15 -8.89 0.29
CA ALA A 154 8.89 -8.26 -0.05
C ALA A 154 8.85 -6.79 0.42
N THR A 155 8.16 -5.99 -0.39
CA THR A 155 7.84 -4.59 -0.13
C THR A 155 6.42 -4.29 -0.62
N VAL A 156 5.92 -3.10 -0.33
CA VAL A 156 4.66 -2.57 -0.88
C VAL A 156 5.00 -1.39 -1.77
N ASP A 157 4.26 -1.24 -2.87
CA ASP A 157 4.29 -0.02 -3.68
C ASP A 157 3.35 1.01 -3.06
N TRP A 158 3.90 1.81 -2.15
CA TRP A 158 3.16 2.82 -1.39
C TRP A 158 2.71 4.00 -2.24
N GLU A 159 3.44 4.35 -3.30
CA GLU A 159 3.06 5.41 -4.23
C GLU A 159 1.79 5.00 -5.01
N SER A 160 1.72 3.76 -5.48
CA SER A 160 0.47 3.23 -6.05
C SER A 160 -0.64 3.13 -5.01
N PHE A 161 -0.32 2.81 -3.76
CA PHE A 161 -1.32 2.73 -2.70
C PHE A 161 -1.91 4.11 -2.33
N GLU A 162 -1.08 5.15 -2.21
CA GLU A 162 -1.51 6.52 -1.95
C GLU A 162 -2.40 7.04 -3.08
N ARG A 163 -2.06 6.72 -4.34
CA ARG A 163 -2.91 7.04 -5.50
C ARG A 163 -4.27 6.34 -5.49
N LEU A 164 -4.32 5.08 -5.01
CA LEU A 164 -5.58 4.34 -4.91
C LEU A 164 -6.49 4.91 -3.83
N ILE A 165 -5.93 5.50 -2.78
CA ILE A 165 -6.70 6.04 -1.65
C ILE A 165 -6.13 7.41 -1.25
N PRO A 166 -6.39 8.48 -2.02
CA PRO A 166 -5.74 9.79 -1.84
C PRO A 166 -6.05 10.48 -0.51
N ILE A 167 -7.11 10.05 0.19
CA ILE A 167 -7.44 10.57 1.52
C ILE A 167 -6.44 10.10 2.59
N LEU A 168 -5.64 9.07 2.29
CA LEU A 168 -4.55 8.61 3.14
C LEU A 168 -3.29 9.39 2.80
N LYS A 169 -2.99 10.45 3.56
CA LYS A 169 -1.63 10.98 3.58
C LYS A 169 -0.77 9.98 4.35
N LEU A 170 0.01 9.16 3.63
CA LEU A 170 0.76 8.04 4.23
C LEU A 170 2.08 8.49 4.83
N GLU A 171 2.63 9.59 4.35
CA GLU A 171 3.92 10.12 4.78
C GLU A 171 3.94 10.41 6.29
N ASP A 172 5.03 9.97 6.92
CA ASP A 172 5.30 10.07 8.36
C ASP A 172 4.20 9.48 9.24
N GLN A 173 3.50 8.45 8.74
CA GLN A 173 2.48 7.73 9.49
C GLN A 173 2.96 6.36 9.92
N VAL A 174 2.57 5.97 11.14
CA VAL A 174 2.72 4.61 11.64
C VAL A 174 1.34 3.97 11.73
N PHE A 175 1.22 2.75 11.22
CA PHE A 175 -0.02 1.99 11.25
C PHE A 175 0.18 0.65 11.94
N LYS A 176 -0.79 0.28 12.79
CA LYS A 176 -0.99 -1.08 13.26
C LYS A 176 -2.09 -1.72 12.43
N ILE A 177 -1.69 -2.68 11.59
CA ILE A 177 -2.53 -3.33 10.59
C ILE A 177 -2.83 -4.76 11.05
N ALA A 178 -4.09 -5.15 11.10
CA ALA A 178 -4.49 -6.56 11.25
C ALA A 178 -5.08 -7.07 9.94
N PHE A 179 -4.35 -7.96 9.27
CA PHE A 179 -4.74 -8.61 8.02
C PHE A 179 -5.38 -9.96 8.31
N MET A 180 -6.57 -10.19 7.75
CA MET A 180 -7.35 -11.41 7.93
C MET A 180 -7.78 -11.99 6.59
N LEU A 181 -7.62 -13.30 6.43
CA LEU A 181 -7.98 -14.05 5.22
C LEU A 181 -8.92 -15.19 5.59
N TYR A 182 -10.02 -15.32 4.84
CA TYR A 182 -11.06 -16.34 5.05
C TYR A 182 -11.16 -17.29 3.86
N ASN A 183 -11.36 -18.59 4.13
CA ASN A 183 -11.48 -19.65 3.13
C ASN A 183 -12.90 -19.80 2.57
N GLU A 184 -13.12 -20.79 1.71
CA GLU A 184 -14.42 -21.16 1.14
C GLU A 184 -15.50 -21.49 2.19
N ARG A 185 -15.10 -21.90 3.39
CA ARG A 185 -15.99 -22.19 4.53
C ARG A 185 -16.28 -20.96 5.39
N LYS A 186 -15.78 -19.78 4.99
CA LYS A 186 -15.80 -18.52 5.76
C LYS A 186 -15.06 -18.62 7.10
N GLU A 187 -14.16 -19.58 7.24
CA GLU A 187 -13.31 -19.76 8.41
C GLU A 187 -12.02 -18.93 8.25
N LEU A 188 -11.54 -18.37 9.37
CA LEU A 188 -10.31 -17.60 9.40
C LEU A 188 -9.10 -18.50 9.14
N SER A 189 -8.46 -18.31 7.98
CA SER A 189 -7.30 -19.09 7.56
C SER A 189 -5.97 -18.45 7.95
N MET A 190 -5.91 -17.11 7.98
CA MET A 190 -4.73 -16.36 8.40
C MET A 190 -5.15 -15.11 9.17
N CYS A 191 -4.42 -14.78 10.24
CA CYS A 191 -4.52 -13.49 10.91
C CYS A 191 -3.13 -13.01 11.31
N ILE A 192 -2.67 -11.93 10.66
CA ILE A 192 -1.37 -11.32 10.91
C ILE A 192 -1.58 -9.89 11.38
N GLN A 193 -0.88 -9.50 12.44
CA GLN A 193 -0.72 -8.12 12.85
C GLN A 193 0.67 -7.62 12.43
N ALA A 194 0.73 -6.42 11.88
CA ALA A 194 1.97 -5.74 11.56
C ALA A 194 1.95 -4.30 12.05
N ILE A 195 3.12 -3.79 12.44
CA ILE A 195 3.34 -2.38 12.74
C ILE A 195 4.29 -1.85 11.67
N VAL A 196 3.81 -0.89 10.88
CA VAL A 196 4.51 -0.38 9.70
C VAL A 196 4.54 1.14 9.75
N GLY A 197 5.73 1.72 9.67
CA GLY A 197 5.93 3.13 9.38
C GLY A 197 6.09 3.34 7.89
N ILE A 198 5.52 4.43 7.37
CA ILE A 198 5.67 4.83 5.98
C ILE A 198 6.40 6.18 5.97
N LEU A 199 7.53 6.25 5.28
CA LEU A 199 8.42 7.40 5.28
C LEU A 199 8.74 7.79 3.84
N ARG A 200 8.87 9.09 3.58
CA ARG A 200 9.40 9.60 2.30
C ARG A 200 10.91 9.74 2.40
N VAL A 201 11.61 9.21 1.40
CA VAL A 201 13.08 9.19 1.33
C VAL A 201 13.54 9.65 -0.05
N ARG A 202 14.79 10.12 -0.15
CA ARG A 202 15.43 10.38 -1.44
C ARG A 202 15.74 9.05 -2.13
N ALA A 203 15.29 8.91 -3.37
CA ALA A 203 15.48 7.71 -4.19
C ALA A 203 16.87 7.67 -4.82
#